data_AF-A0A9E2ZEC3-F1
#
_entry.id   AF-A0A9E2ZEC3-F1
#
_cell.length_a   1.000
_cell.length_b   1.000
_cell.length_c   1.000
_cell.angle_alpha   90.00
_cell.angle_beta   90.00
_cell.angle_gamma   90.00
#
_symmetry.space_group_name_H-M   'P 1'
#
loop_
_entity.id
_entity.type
_entity.pdbx_description
1 polymer ?
#
loop_
_entity_poly.entity_id
_entity_poly.type
_entity_poly.pdbx_seq_one_letter_code
_entity_poly.pdbx_strand_id
1 'polypeptide(L)'
;MAHESSFSSLAESLQELVDELVARSEAREQRCVDLSELSDAVQEGDLSEEDAQALHELLEERGLELRDDCGRESVEQTSYVNGDLAERTTDALSLFLQEVGRHPLLTAKEEIELAQRIERGDLRAKEQMVISNLRLVVSIARKYQNADMPLLDLIQEGILGLIRASEKFDYRKGFKFSTYATFWIRESIQRAIANRARTIRIPVHIGQRERKIGRAARDLVARLGREPTDEELAAAAELGVREIREAREAARVVTSLDRPVGEEEDTTLGALLPSGERGPEEDVEIALRGEALRNALDRLPEVEREVVKLRYGIDGDDPTPLTEAGRRLGISADRVRQLERRALAELAESRELDALRPAA
;
A
#
# COMPACT_ATOMS: atom_id res chain seq x y z
N MET A 1 22.19 -21.84 23.16
CA MET A 1 23.28 -20.91 22.80
C MET A 1 22.93 -19.93 21.68
N ALA A 2 22.24 -20.29 20.58
CA ALA A 2 21.83 -19.30 19.55
C ALA A 2 20.56 -18.49 19.90
N HIS A 3 19.73 -18.98 20.84
CA HIS A 3 18.52 -18.26 21.29
C HIS A 3 18.78 -17.23 22.39
N GLU A 4 19.82 -17.40 23.23
CA GLU A 4 20.16 -16.44 24.29
C GLU A 4 20.78 -15.15 23.73
N SER A 5 21.49 -15.23 22.60
CA SER A 5 22.11 -14.07 21.96
C SER A 5 21.11 -13.12 21.28
N SER A 6 19.97 -13.63 20.81
CA SER A 6 18.93 -12.81 20.16
C SER A 6 18.05 -12.05 21.16
N PHE A 7 17.86 -12.60 22.36
CA PHE A 7 17.13 -11.92 23.45
C PHE A 7 17.98 -10.81 24.09
N SER A 8 19.30 -11.02 24.20
CA SER A 8 20.24 -10.01 24.70
C SER A 8 20.27 -8.76 23.83
N SER A 9 20.24 -8.91 22.49
CA SER A 9 20.33 -7.77 21.58
C SER A 9 19.06 -6.91 21.55
N LEU A 10 17.90 -7.52 21.73
CA LEU A 10 16.61 -6.82 21.79
C LEU A 10 16.44 -6.06 23.12
N ALA A 11 16.88 -6.66 24.24
CA ALA A 11 16.88 -5.99 25.53
C ALA A 11 17.82 -4.77 25.55
N GLU A 12 19.02 -4.90 24.97
CA GLU A 12 19.96 -3.77 24.81
C GLU A 12 19.37 -2.66 23.93
N SER A 13 18.72 -3.01 22.80
CA SER A 13 18.09 -2.03 21.91
C SER A 13 16.94 -1.27 22.59
N LEU A 14 16.12 -1.96 23.40
CA LEU A 14 15.05 -1.33 24.18
C LEU A 14 15.63 -0.36 25.20
N GLN A 15 16.73 -0.72 25.87
CA GLN A 15 17.38 0.15 26.85
C GLN A 15 18.00 1.40 26.23
N GLU A 16 18.62 1.29 25.06
CA GLU A 16 19.12 2.46 24.31
C GLU A 16 17.98 3.43 23.94
N LEU A 17 16.85 2.90 23.49
CA LEU A 17 15.64 3.69 23.17
C LEU A 17 15.07 4.40 24.40
N VAL A 18 15.05 3.74 25.55
CA VAL A 18 14.65 4.36 26.83
C VAL A 18 15.60 5.49 27.19
N ASP A 19 16.92 5.26 27.14
CA ASP A 19 17.92 6.26 27.49
C ASP A 19 17.84 7.48 26.57
N GLU A 20 17.56 7.28 25.28
CA GLU A 20 17.35 8.37 24.33
C GLU A 20 16.09 9.19 24.64
N LEU A 21 14.97 8.54 24.91
CA LEU A 21 13.71 9.21 25.27
C LEU A 21 13.83 9.96 26.60
N VAL A 22 14.53 9.38 27.58
CA VAL A 22 14.84 10.02 28.87
C VAL A 22 15.70 11.27 28.64
N ALA A 23 16.78 11.18 27.87
CA ALA A 23 17.65 12.32 27.60
C ALA A 23 16.92 13.47 26.90
N ARG A 24 16.00 13.17 25.97
CA ARG A 24 15.15 14.16 25.30
C ARG A 24 14.14 14.80 26.26
N SER A 25 13.57 14.02 27.17
CA SER A 25 12.65 14.51 28.22
C SER A 25 13.37 15.44 29.21
N GLU A 26 14.56 15.05 29.68
CA GLU A 26 15.38 15.84 30.59
C GLU A 26 15.85 17.15 29.96
N ALA A 27 16.21 17.15 28.67
CA ALA A 27 16.55 18.35 27.92
C ALA A 27 15.42 19.38 27.84
N ARG A 28 14.16 18.96 28.06
CA ARG A 28 12.97 19.83 28.06
C ARG A 28 12.53 20.24 29.46
N GLU A 29 13.26 19.83 30.51
CA GLU A 29 12.88 20.00 31.92
C GLU A 29 11.47 19.47 32.26
N GLN A 30 10.97 18.52 31.46
CA GLN A 30 9.66 17.91 31.63
C GLN A 30 9.87 16.45 32.06
N ARG A 31 9.19 15.98 33.11
CA ARG A 31 9.13 14.55 33.47
C ARG A 31 8.05 13.83 32.66
N CYS A 32 8.07 14.02 31.35
CA CYS A 32 7.01 13.56 30.47
C CYS A 32 7.56 13.26 29.08
N VAL A 33 7.21 12.10 28.54
CA VAL A 33 7.48 11.74 27.14
C VAL A 33 6.17 11.78 26.37
N ASP A 34 6.19 12.47 25.24
CA ASP A 34 4.98 12.66 24.44
C ASP A 34 4.59 11.35 23.75
N LEU A 35 3.30 11.04 23.72
CA LEU A 35 2.76 9.80 23.13
C LEU A 35 3.04 9.70 21.63
N SER A 36 3.35 10.81 20.96
CA SER A 36 3.87 10.82 19.59
C SER A 36 5.33 10.39 19.53
N GLU A 37 6.17 10.83 20.47
CA GLU A 37 7.61 10.53 20.48
C GLU A 37 7.88 9.07 20.80
N LEU A 38 7.14 8.53 21.77
CA LEU A 38 7.20 7.11 22.09
C LEU A 38 6.76 6.24 20.91
N SER A 39 5.76 6.70 20.16
CA SER A 39 5.26 5.99 18.98
C SER A 39 6.24 6.04 17.83
N ASP A 40 6.93 7.17 17.64
CA ASP A 40 7.98 7.31 16.64
C ASP A 40 9.15 6.38 16.99
N ALA A 41 9.53 6.32 18.26
CA ALA A 41 10.55 5.41 18.79
C ALA A 41 10.18 3.92 18.60
N VAL A 42 8.94 3.53 18.91
CA VAL A 42 8.42 2.16 18.69
C VAL A 42 8.43 1.80 17.20
N GLN A 43 8.07 2.75 16.34
CA GLN A 43 8.05 2.55 14.90
C GLN A 43 9.46 2.53 14.28
N GLU A 44 10.39 3.33 14.81
CA GLU A 44 11.79 3.34 14.38
C GLU A 44 12.52 2.06 14.78
N GLY A 45 12.19 1.50 15.94
CA GLY A 45 12.72 0.22 16.42
C GLY A 45 12.05 -1.02 15.84
N ASP A 46 11.01 -0.89 15.01
CA ASP A 46 10.15 -2.00 14.52
C ASP A 46 9.70 -2.95 15.66
N LEU A 47 9.36 -2.35 16.80
CA LEU A 47 9.07 -3.08 18.03
C LEU A 47 7.71 -3.79 17.94
N SER A 48 7.65 -5.03 18.42
CA SER A 48 6.39 -5.77 18.50
C SER A 48 5.45 -5.19 19.57
N GLU A 49 4.19 -5.64 19.61
CA GLU A 49 3.25 -5.22 20.67
C GLU A 49 3.80 -5.53 22.08
N GLU A 50 4.53 -6.63 22.25
CA GLU A 50 5.15 -7.03 23.52
C GLU A 50 6.34 -6.12 23.86
N ASP A 51 7.14 -5.74 22.86
CA ASP A 51 8.32 -4.88 23.05
C ASP A 51 7.92 -3.41 23.30
N ALA A 52 6.86 -2.92 22.66
CA ALA A 52 6.31 -1.59 22.91
C ALA A 52 5.71 -1.46 24.32
N GLN A 53 5.14 -2.56 24.83
CA GLN A 53 4.66 -2.70 26.20
C GLN A 53 5.84 -2.71 27.19
N ALA A 54 6.91 -3.44 26.90
CA ALA A 54 8.12 -3.43 27.71
C ALA A 54 8.82 -2.06 27.73
N LEU A 55 8.84 -1.35 26.60
CA LEU A 55 9.39 0.01 26.50
C LEU A 55 8.64 0.99 27.40
N HIS A 56 7.30 0.89 27.45
CA HIS A 56 6.47 1.67 28.37
C HIS A 56 6.85 1.41 29.83
N GLU A 57 6.94 0.15 30.22
CA GLU A 57 7.23 -0.25 31.61
C GLU A 57 8.61 0.27 32.05
N LEU A 58 9.61 0.23 31.17
CA LEU A 58 10.94 0.75 31.44
C LEU A 58 10.98 2.29 31.57
N LEU A 59 10.18 3.02 30.77
CA LEU A 59 10.08 4.48 30.88
C LEU A 59 9.43 4.91 32.20
N GLU A 60 8.48 4.13 32.70
CA GLU A 60 7.84 4.36 34.00
C GLU A 60 8.75 4.03 35.18
N GLU A 61 9.56 2.97 35.09
CA GLU A 61 10.59 2.67 36.11
C GLU A 61 11.61 3.82 36.25
N ARG A 62 11.86 4.54 35.15
CA ARG A 62 12.68 5.75 35.13
C ARG A 62 11.93 7.01 35.59
N GLY A 63 10.64 6.90 35.90
CA GLY A 63 9.82 7.97 36.46
C GLY A 63 9.31 9.00 35.44
N LEU A 64 9.14 8.60 34.18
CA LEU A 64 8.59 9.44 33.12
C LEU A 64 7.11 9.15 32.89
N GLU A 65 6.28 10.20 32.86
CA GLU A 65 4.86 10.06 32.54
C GLU A 65 4.63 10.15 31.02
N LEU A 66 3.70 9.36 30.50
CA LEU A 66 3.34 9.38 29.08
C LEU A 66 2.04 10.19 28.87
N ARG A 67 2.14 11.31 28.15
CA ARG A 67 0.99 12.20 27.87
C ARG A 67 1.00 12.63 26.40
N ASP A 68 -0.12 13.10 25.85
CA ASP A 68 -0.20 13.64 24.47
C ASP A 68 0.10 15.16 24.43
N ASP A 69 0.50 15.72 25.59
CA ASP A 69 0.69 17.15 25.84
C ASP A 69 1.68 17.42 26.99
N CYS A 70 2.90 16.90 26.86
CA CYS A 70 3.98 17.20 27.80
C CYS A 70 4.24 18.72 27.84
N GLY A 71 3.94 19.35 28.98
CA GLY A 71 4.12 20.81 29.19
C GLY A 71 2.84 21.64 29.31
N ARG A 72 1.63 21.04 29.30
CA ARG A 72 0.38 21.75 29.65
C ARG A 72 -0.09 21.33 31.05
N GLU A 73 0.07 22.21 32.04
CA GLU A 73 -0.39 21.97 33.44
C GLU A 73 -1.93 21.94 33.58
N SER A 74 -2.64 22.46 32.58
CA SER A 74 -4.10 22.39 32.50
C SER A 74 -4.51 22.09 31.06
N VAL A 75 -5.28 21.01 30.89
CA VAL A 75 -6.09 20.84 29.68
C VAL A 75 -7.14 21.94 29.77
N GLU A 76 -6.93 23.07 29.08
CA GLU A 76 -8.07 23.93 28.75
C GLU A 76 -9.10 23.02 28.10
N GLN A 77 -10.27 22.93 28.74
CA GLN A 77 -11.39 22.15 28.26
C GLN A 77 -11.52 22.43 26.77
N THR A 78 -11.48 21.37 25.95
CA THR A 78 -11.71 21.49 24.52
C THR A 78 -13.17 21.91 24.34
N SER A 79 -13.42 23.21 24.46
CA SER A 79 -14.65 23.87 24.11
C SER A 79 -14.70 23.78 22.59
N TYR A 80 -15.47 22.82 22.11
CA TYR A 80 -15.69 22.63 20.69
C TYR A 80 -16.65 23.71 20.22
N VAL A 81 -16.10 24.81 19.68
CA VAL A 81 -16.89 25.82 18.98
C VAL A 81 -16.98 25.39 17.52
N ASN A 82 -18.18 24.98 17.11
CA ASN A 82 -18.55 24.52 15.77
C ASN A 82 -18.26 25.52 14.61
N GLY A 83 -17.70 26.70 14.88
CA GLY A 83 -17.68 27.84 13.97
C GLY A 83 -17.02 27.57 12.62
N ASP A 84 -15.83 26.96 12.61
CA ASP A 84 -15.01 26.88 11.39
C ASP A 84 -15.25 25.62 10.53
N LEU A 85 -15.91 24.58 11.07
CA LEU A 85 -16.23 23.38 10.28
C LEU A 85 -17.53 23.52 9.47
N ALA A 86 -18.45 24.40 9.89
CA ALA A 86 -19.75 24.53 9.23
C ALA A 86 -19.66 25.14 7.81
N GLU A 87 -18.62 25.92 7.51
CA GLU A 87 -18.49 26.56 6.19
C GLU A 87 -17.97 25.64 5.08
N ARG A 88 -17.41 24.45 5.41
CA ARG A 88 -16.75 23.58 4.42
C ARG A 88 -17.11 22.10 4.49
N THR A 89 -18.08 21.70 5.32
CA THR A 89 -18.39 20.27 5.53
C THR A 89 -19.71 19.85 4.91
N THR A 90 -19.73 18.65 4.34
CA THR A 90 -20.96 17.91 4.00
C THR A 90 -21.82 17.75 5.25
N ASP A 91 -23.13 17.94 5.11
CA ASP A 91 -24.17 17.83 6.15
C ASP A 91 -23.97 16.64 7.11
N ALA A 92 -23.49 15.50 6.59
CA ALA A 92 -23.20 14.29 7.36
C ALA A 92 -22.13 14.45 8.46
N LEU A 93 -21.04 15.20 8.22
CA LEU A 93 -19.98 15.38 9.21
C LEU A 93 -20.44 16.30 10.35
N SER A 94 -21.17 17.37 10.02
CA SER A 94 -21.75 18.26 11.03
C SER A 94 -22.75 17.54 11.92
N LEU A 95 -23.64 16.72 11.32
CA LEU A 95 -24.58 15.87 12.07
C LEU A 95 -23.87 14.89 13.00
N PHE A 96 -22.81 14.23 12.51
CA PHE A 96 -22.01 13.30 13.31
C PHE A 96 -21.36 14.00 14.52
N LEU A 97 -20.72 15.16 14.31
CA LEU A 97 -20.05 15.91 15.37
C LEU A 97 -21.04 16.43 16.42
N GLN A 98 -22.23 16.85 15.99
CA GLN A 98 -23.30 17.26 16.89
C GLN A 98 -23.76 16.08 17.76
N GLU A 99 -23.93 14.88 17.20
CA GLU A 99 -24.34 13.70 17.96
C GLU A 99 -23.27 13.28 18.97
N VAL A 100 -22.01 13.23 18.54
CA VAL A 100 -20.87 12.92 19.43
C VAL A 100 -20.77 13.92 20.60
N GLY A 101 -21.12 15.18 20.37
CA GLY A 101 -21.13 16.23 21.40
C GLY A 101 -22.21 16.09 22.47
N ARG A 102 -23.25 15.28 22.25
CA ARG A 102 -24.36 15.07 23.22
C ARG A 102 -23.98 14.17 24.40
N HIS A 103 -22.96 13.33 24.23
CA HIS A 103 -22.57 12.36 25.25
C HIS A 103 -21.54 12.96 26.21
N PRO A 104 -21.76 12.85 27.54
CA PRO A 104 -20.83 13.39 28.52
C PRO A 104 -19.51 12.58 28.54
N LEU A 105 -18.44 13.28 28.91
CA LEU A 105 -17.14 12.67 29.17
C LEU A 105 -17.21 11.83 30.44
N LEU A 106 -16.50 10.71 30.44
CA LEU A 106 -16.40 9.83 31.59
C LEU A 106 -15.31 10.33 32.56
N THR A 107 -15.54 10.11 33.83
CA THR A 107 -14.53 10.23 34.89
C THR A 107 -13.73 8.93 35.00
N ALA A 108 -12.52 9.00 35.56
CA ALA A 108 -11.68 7.82 35.77
C ALA A 108 -12.37 6.71 36.58
N LYS A 109 -13.28 7.06 37.50
CA LYS A 109 -14.06 6.08 38.27
C LYS A 109 -15.09 5.38 37.37
N GLU A 110 -15.81 6.14 36.54
CA GLU A 110 -16.79 5.60 35.59
C GLU A 110 -16.11 4.71 34.53
N GLU A 111 -14.91 5.08 34.07
CA GLU A 111 -14.11 4.23 33.17
C GLU A 111 -13.83 2.86 33.79
N ILE A 112 -13.41 2.82 35.07
CA ILE A 112 -13.15 1.57 35.79
C ILE A 112 -14.43 0.75 35.96
N GLU A 113 -15.54 1.39 36.36
CA GLU A 113 -16.83 0.70 36.52
C GLU A 113 -17.34 0.10 35.21
N LEU A 114 -17.20 0.83 34.10
CA LEU A 114 -17.55 0.34 32.76
C LEU A 114 -16.63 -0.79 32.34
N ALA A 115 -15.32 -0.68 32.54
CA ALA A 115 -14.35 -1.74 32.21
C ALA A 115 -14.67 -3.06 32.96
N GLN A 116 -15.00 -2.99 34.25
CA GLN A 116 -15.41 -4.16 35.04
C GLN A 116 -16.71 -4.81 34.52
N ARG A 117 -17.63 -4.02 33.97
CA ARG A 117 -18.86 -4.55 33.35
C ARG A 117 -18.58 -5.15 31.98
N ILE A 118 -17.69 -4.54 31.20
CA ILE A 118 -17.24 -5.06 29.90
C ILE A 118 -16.56 -6.43 30.06
N GLU A 119 -15.70 -6.60 31.07
CA GLU A 119 -15.05 -7.89 31.39
C GLU A 119 -16.07 -9.00 31.70
N ARG A 120 -17.24 -8.63 32.23
CA ARG A 120 -18.38 -9.54 32.48
C ARG A 120 -19.29 -9.74 31.26
N GLY A 121 -18.95 -9.18 30.11
CA GLY A 121 -19.70 -9.31 28.85
C GLY A 121 -20.87 -8.33 28.68
N ASP A 122 -20.90 -7.23 29.44
CA ASP A 122 -21.95 -6.21 29.30
C ASP A 122 -21.74 -5.34 28.04
N LEU A 123 -22.52 -5.64 26.99
CA LEU A 123 -22.48 -4.91 25.73
C LEU A 123 -22.91 -3.44 25.87
N ARG A 124 -23.82 -3.10 26.80
CA ARG A 124 -24.24 -1.71 27.01
C ARG A 124 -23.13 -0.89 27.65
N ALA A 125 -22.37 -1.49 28.57
CA ALA A 125 -21.21 -0.83 29.15
C ALA A 125 -20.14 -0.55 28.09
N LYS A 126 -19.94 -1.49 27.15
CA LYS A 126 -19.03 -1.31 26.02
C LYS A 126 -19.47 -0.18 25.10
N GLU A 127 -20.74 -0.19 24.70
CA GLU A 127 -21.32 0.87 23.86
C GLU A 127 -21.16 2.24 24.52
N GLN A 128 -21.48 2.35 25.81
CA GLN A 128 -21.31 3.58 26.57
C GLN A 128 -19.84 4.04 26.63
N MET A 129 -18.90 3.12 26.89
CA MET A 129 -17.46 3.42 26.91
C MET A 129 -16.98 3.96 25.55
N VAL A 130 -17.42 3.36 24.45
CA VAL A 130 -17.05 3.79 23.09
C VAL A 130 -17.65 5.16 22.78
N ILE A 131 -18.96 5.33 22.97
CA ILE A 131 -19.68 6.56 22.60
C ILE A 131 -19.11 7.78 23.34
N SER A 132 -18.86 7.66 24.65
CA SER A 132 -18.31 8.75 25.45
C SER A 132 -16.88 9.15 25.06
N ASN A 133 -16.16 8.29 24.33
CA ASN A 133 -14.79 8.53 23.88
C ASN A 133 -14.68 8.84 22.36
N LEU A 134 -15.79 8.99 21.64
CA LEU A 134 -15.75 9.31 20.20
C LEU A 134 -15.05 10.64 19.90
N ARG A 135 -15.09 11.60 20.82
CA ARG A 135 -14.38 12.89 20.69
C ARG A 135 -12.86 12.71 20.57
N LEU A 136 -12.29 11.72 21.26
CA LEU A 136 -10.87 11.37 21.17
C LEU A 136 -10.51 10.85 19.77
N VAL A 137 -11.39 10.05 19.16
CA VAL A 137 -11.18 9.56 17.79
C VAL A 137 -11.12 10.72 16.81
N VAL A 138 -12.05 11.68 16.93
CA VAL A 138 -12.08 12.86 16.06
C VAL A 138 -10.80 13.69 16.20
N SER A 139 -10.32 13.92 17.43
CA SER A 139 -9.10 14.72 17.64
C SER A 139 -7.86 14.04 17.05
N ILE A 140 -7.76 12.71 17.14
CA ILE A 140 -6.67 11.93 16.53
C ILE A 140 -6.78 11.91 15.00
N ALA A 141 -7.98 11.65 14.46
CA ALA A 141 -8.21 11.57 13.02
C ALA A 141 -7.91 12.89 12.29
N ARG A 142 -8.15 14.04 12.92
CA ARG A 142 -7.77 15.36 12.35
C ARG A 142 -6.28 15.50 12.07
N LYS A 143 -5.40 14.83 12.83
CA LYS A 143 -3.95 14.84 12.57
C LYS A 143 -3.61 14.19 11.21
N TYR A 144 -4.49 13.36 10.66
CA TYR A 144 -4.32 12.63 9.40
C TYR A 144 -5.17 13.18 8.23
N GLN A 145 -5.78 14.35 8.39
CA GLN A 145 -6.72 14.90 7.39
C GLN A 145 -6.10 15.18 6.01
N ASN A 146 -4.77 15.34 5.94
CA ASN A 146 -4.03 15.52 4.69
C ASN A 146 -3.64 14.20 4.00
N ALA A 147 -4.05 13.05 4.54
CA ALA A 147 -3.87 11.77 3.86
C ALA A 147 -4.84 11.64 2.67
N ASP A 148 -4.55 10.73 1.75
CA ASP A 148 -5.41 10.39 0.58
C ASP A 148 -6.70 9.64 0.99
N MET A 149 -7.29 9.97 2.14
CA MET A 149 -8.50 9.35 2.68
C MET A 149 -9.40 10.42 3.31
N PRO A 150 -10.72 10.44 3.01
CA PRO A 150 -11.66 11.38 3.60
C PRO A 150 -11.66 11.33 5.13
N LEU A 151 -11.87 12.47 5.79
CA LEU A 151 -11.89 12.57 7.25
C LEU A 151 -12.93 11.65 7.91
N LEU A 152 -14.12 11.52 7.29
CA LEU A 152 -15.15 10.60 7.78
C LEU A 152 -14.65 9.16 7.80
N ASP A 153 -13.97 8.71 6.75
CA ASP A 153 -13.42 7.36 6.67
C ASP A 153 -12.32 7.14 7.71
N LEU A 154 -11.45 8.15 7.93
CA LEU A 154 -10.45 8.12 9.00
C LEU A 154 -11.11 7.99 10.38
N ILE A 155 -12.18 8.73 10.64
CA ILE A 155 -12.95 8.64 11.88
C ILE A 155 -13.52 7.23 12.04
N GLN A 156 -14.15 6.68 11.00
CA GLN A 156 -14.72 5.32 11.06
C GLN A 156 -13.66 4.26 11.38
N GLU A 157 -12.49 4.34 10.77
CA GLU A 157 -11.38 3.41 11.05
C GLU A 157 -10.81 3.61 12.46
N GLY A 158 -10.76 4.84 12.94
CA GLY A 158 -10.41 5.15 14.32
C GLY A 158 -11.43 4.60 15.33
N ILE A 159 -12.73 4.61 15.01
CA ILE A 159 -13.78 4.01 15.84
C ILE A 159 -13.57 2.49 15.96
N LEU A 160 -13.17 1.81 14.87
CA LEU A 160 -12.83 0.39 14.93
C LEU A 160 -11.64 0.13 15.87
N GLY A 161 -10.64 1.02 15.88
CA GLY A 161 -9.54 0.99 16.85
C GLY A 161 -10.01 1.18 18.29
N LEU A 162 -10.86 2.18 18.54
CA LEU A 162 -11.45 2.45 19.85
C LEU A 162 -12.27 1.27 20.39
N ILE A 163 -13.04 0.60 19.53
CA ILE A 163 -13.79 -0.60 19.91
C ILE A 163 -12.84 -1.69 20.39
N ARG A 164 -11.74 -1.97 19.68
CA ARG A 164 -10.73 -2.94 20.12
C ARG A 164 -10.06 -2.53 21.43
N ALA A 165 -9.75 -1.23 21.59
CA ALA A 165 -9.23 -0.72 22.85
C ALA A 165 -10.18 -0.99 24.02
N SER A 166 -11.49 -0.79 23.83
CA SER A 166 -12.50 -1.05 24.87
C SER A 166 -12.60 -2.52 25.27
N GLU A 167 -12.29 -3.45 24.36
CA GLU A 167 -12.30 -4.89 24.62
C GLU A 167 -11.07 -5.36 25.40
N LYS A 168 -9.90 -4.76 25.10
CA LYS A 168 -8.60 -5.19 25.64
C LYS A 168 -8.12 -4.33 26.81
N PHE A 169 -8.84 -3.29 27.19
CA PHE A 169 -8.42 -2.38 28.26
C PHE A 169 -8.40 -3.07 29.62
N ASP A 170 -7.25 -3.03 30.29
CA ASP A 170 -7.07 -3.53 31.65
C ASP A 170 -7.01 -2.37 32.66
N TYR A 171 -8.11 -2.20 33.39
CA TYR A 171 -8.25 -1.15 34.42
C TYR A 171 -7.33 -1.39 35.63
N ARG A 172 -6.78 -2.60 35.83
CA ARG A 172 -5.93 -2.95 36.97
C ARG A 172 -4.55 -2.32 36.88
N LYS A 173 -4.11 -1.99 35.67
CA LYS A 173 -2.82 -1.34 35.40
C LYS A 173 -2.77 0.12 35.87
N GLY A 174 -3.91 0.73 36.23
CA GLY A 174 -3.96 2.08 36.80
C GLY A 174 -3.86 3.23 35.80
N PHE A 175 -3.81 2.92 34.50
CA PHE A 175 -3.80 3.93 33.43
C PHE A 175 -5.20 4.39 33.03
N LYS A 176 -5.29 5.63 32.54
CA LYS A 176 -6.52 6.17 31.95
C LYS A 176 -6.85 5.44 30.65
N PHE A 177 -8.14 5.27 30.37
CA PHE A 177 -8.58 4.63 29.13
C PHE A 177 -8.12 5.40 27.89
N SER A 178 -8.12 6.75 27.95
CA SER A 178 -7.68 7.61 26.85
C SER A 178 -6.24 7.33 26.39
N THR A 179 -5.34 7.04 27.33
CA THR A 179 -3.93 6.73 27.03
C THR A 179 -3.84 5.45 26.21
N TYR A 180 -4.52 4.39 26.66
CA TYR A 180 -4.54 3.10 25.97
C TYR A 180 -5.25 3.18 24.61
N ALA A 181 -6.40 3.84 24.56
CA ALA A 181 -7.21 3.95 23.35
C ALA A 181 -6.48 4.70 22.22
N THR A 182 -5.64 5.68 22.56
CA THR A 182 -4.90 6.47 21.58
C THR A 182 -4.02 5.59 20.67
N PHE A 183 -3.35 4.57 21.22
CA PHE A 183 -2.53 3.65 20.44
C PHE A 183 -3.37 2.87 19.42
N TRP A 184 -4.46 2.25 19.85
CA TRP A 184 -5.34 1.47 18.98
C TRP A 184 -6.04 2.32 17.92
N ILE A 185 -6.46 3.54 18.27
CA ILE A 185 -7.07 4.47 17.31
C ILE A 185 -6.04 4.83 16.24
N ARG A 186 -4.82 5.21 16.65
CA ARG A 186 -3.75 5.60 15.73
C ARG A 186 -3.34 4.45 14.81
N GLU A 187 -3.09 3.27 15.37
CA GLU A 187 -2.72 2.07 14.61
C GLU A 187 -3.78 1.72 13.58
N SER A 188 -5.06 1.73 13.98
CA SER A 188 -6.18 1.45 13.08
C SER A 188 -6.26 2.45 11.93
N ILE A 189 -6.12 3.74 12.21
CA ILE A 189 -6.10 4.81 11.18
C ILE A 189 -4.91 4.64 10.24
N GLN A 190 -3.69 4.47 10.77
CA GLN A 190 -2.49 4.31 9.95
C GLN A 190 -2.55 3.05 9.07
N ARG A 191 -3.07 1.96 9.62
CA ARG A 191 -3.30 0.71 8.89
C ARG A 191 -4.34 0.90 7.78
N ALA A 192 -5.42 1.64 8.04
CA ALA A 192 -6.41 1.95 7.03
C ALA A 192 -5.83 2.79 5.90
N ILE A 193 -5.05 3.83 6.22
CA ILE A 193 -4.36 4.67 5.24
C ILE A 193 -3.45 3.80 4.36
N ALA A 194 -2.62 2.94 4.98
CA ALA A 194 -1.69 2.09 4.24
C ALA A 194 -2.40 1.10 3.29
N ASN A 195 -3.59 0.61 3.66
CA ASN A 195 -4.26 -0.44 2.91
C ASN A 195 -5.32 0.05 1.92
N ARG A 196 -5.93 1.22 2.17
CA ARG A 196 -7.13 1.70 1.45
C ARG A 196 -7.03 3.12 0.87
N ALA A 197 -6.05 3.94 1.29
CA ALA A 197 -5.97 5.32 0.79
C ALA A 197 -5.55 5.41 -0.69
N ARG A 198 -4.85 4.39 -1.20
CA ARG A 198 -4.37 4.37 -2.58
C ARG A 198 -5.28 3.54 -3.48
N THR A 199 -5.47 4.01 -4.71
CA THR A 199 -6.22 3.29 -5.76
C THR A 199 -5.60 1.93 -6.07
N ILE A 200 -4.27 1.86 -6.14
CA ILE A 200 -3.53 0.59 -6.23
C ILE A 200 -2.92 0.32 -4.87
N ARG A 201 -3.31 -0.81 -4.28
CA ARG A 201 -2.83 -1.25 -2.96
C ARG A 201 -1.34 -1.57 -3.03
N ILE A 202 -0.57 -0.96 -2.12
CA ILE A 202 0.85 -1.24 -1.92
C ILE A 202 1.00 -2.08 -0.63
N PRO A 203 1.83 -3.14 -0.61
CA PRO A 203 2.14 -3.86 0.62
C PRO A 203 2.74 -2.95 1.71
N VAL A 204 2.43 -3.25 2.98
CA VAL A 204 2.82 -2.39 4.14
C VAL A 204 4.33 -2.16 4.22
N HIS A 205 5.15 -3.21 4.01
CA HIS A 205 6.61 -3.11 4.06
C HIS A 205 7.19 -2.20 2.95
N ILE A 206 6.57 -2.18 1.77
CA ILE A 206 6.97 -1.26 0.68
C ILE A 206 6.57 0.17 1.03
N GLY A 207 5.38 0.38 1.61
CA GLY A 207 4.95 1.70 2.08
C GLY A 207 5.80 2.23 3.25
N GLN A 208 6.26 1.36 4.16
CA GLN A 208 7.20 1.73 5.22
C GLN A 208 8.55 2.18 4.64
N ARG A 209 9.08 1.45 3.66
CA ARG A 209 10.31 1.83 2.93
C ARG A 209 10.16 3.18 2.25
N GLU A 210 9.04 3.42 1.56
CA GLU A 210 8.74 4.70 0.92
C GLU A 210 8.75 5.87 1.92
N ARG A 211 8.13 5.71 3.09
CA ARG A 211 8.19 6.71 4.16
C ARG A 211 9.60 6.92 4.73
N LYS A 212 10.39 5.85 4.89
CA LYS A 212 11.80 5.94 5.34
C LYS A 212 12.63 6.73 4.32
N ILE A 213 12.47 6.42 3.03
CA ILE A 213 13.11 7.14 1.92
C ILE A 213 12.67 8.60 1.89
N GLY A 214 11.37 8.89 2.04
CA GLY A 214 10.85 10.26 2.06
C GLY A 214 11.33 11.09 3.25
N ARG A 215 11.56 10.49 4.42
CA ARG A 215 12.22 11.14 5.56
C ARG A 215 13.68 11.45 5.26
N ALA A 216 14.45 10.45 4.86
CA ALA A 216 15.86 10.61 4.50
C ALA A 216 16.05 11.65 3.38
N ALA A 217 15.16 11.67 2.38
CA ALA A 217 15.17 12.67 1.31
C ALA A 217 14.98 14.09 1.85
N ARG A 218 14.01 14.32 2.75
CA ARG A 218 13.78 15.64 3.36
C ARG A 218 14.99 16.12 4.16
N ASP A 219 15.61 15.23 4.94
CA ASP A 219 16.79 15.56 5.74
C ASP A 219 18.00 15.87 4.85
N LEU A 220 18.21 15.10 3.78
CA LEU A 220 19.28 15.35 2.82
C LEU A 220 19.07 16.63 2.02
N VAL A 221 17.83 16.94 1.61
CA VAL A 221 17.51 18.21 0.94
C VAL A 221 17.83 19.39 1.86
N ALA A 222 17.49 19.30 3.15
CA ALA A 222 17.81 20.34 4.13
C ALA A 222 19.32 20.54 4.32
N ARG A 223 20.12 19.46 4.24
CA ARG A 223 21.58 19.52 4.41
C ARG A 223 22.36 19.90 3.15
N LEU A 224 21.95 19.37 1.98
CA LEU A 224 22.67 19.50 0.71
C LEU A 224 22.17 20.67 -0.14
N GLY A 225 20.95 21.18 0.11
CA GLY A 225 20.34 22.23 -0.70
C GLY A 225 19.99 21.80 -2.13
N ARG A 226 20.04 20.50 -2.42
CA ARG A 226 19.67 19.88 -3.70
C ARG A 226 18.96 18.55 -3.47
N GLU A 227 18.31 18.03 -4.51
CA GLU A 227 17.78 16.67 -4.47
C GLU A 227 18.94 15.65 -4.33
N PRO A 228 18.81 14.66 -3.42
CA PRO A 228 19.81 13.64 -3.21
C PRO A 228 19.79 12.58 -4.32
N THR A 229 20.94 11.97 -4.61
CA THR A 229 21.01 10.82 -5.53
C THR A 229 20.50 9.54 -4.88
N ASP A 230 20.19 8.52 -5.68
CA ASP A 230 19.72 7.23 -5.16
C ASP A 230 20.79 6.55 -4.27
N GLU A 231 22.08 6.78 -4.52
CA GLU A 231 23.18 6.27 -3.68
C GLU A 231 23.27 7.01 -2.34
N GLU A 232 23.08 8.34 -2.34
CA GLU A 232 23.04 9.15 -1.12
C GLU A 232 21.83 8.78 -0.25
N LEU A 233 20.68 8.54 -0.88
CA LEU A 233 19.48 8.03 -0.21
C LEU A 233 19.67 6.62 0.33
N ALA A 234 20.34 5.73 -0.42
CA ALA A 234 20.63 4.36 0.02
C ALA A 234 21.46 4.35 1.30
N ALA A 235 22.50 5.19 1.33
CA ALA A 235 23.34 5.35 2.51
C ALA A 235 22.56 5.94 3.71
N ALA A 236 21.75 6.98 3.47
CA ALA A 236 21.01 7.65 4.55
C ALA A 236 19.82 6.84 5.08
N ALA A 237 19.16 6.06 4.23
CA ALA A 237 18.02 5.23 4.61
C ALA A 237 18.42 3.81 5.01
N GLU A 238 19.70 3.45 4.94
CA GLU A 238 20.22 2.09 5.20
C GLU A 238 19.50 1.03 4.36
N LEU A 239 19.28 1.33 3.08
CA LEU A 239 18.60 0.45 2.12
C LEU A 239 19.47 0.22 0.90
N GLY A 240 19.27 -0.91 0.21
CA GLY A 240 19.93 -1.13 -1.08
C GLY A 240 19.41 -0.19 -2.16
N VAL A 241 20.27 0.22 -3.10
CA VAL A 241 19.85 1.03 -4.27
C VAL A 241 18.71 0.37 -5.05
N ARG A 242 18.72 -0.97 -5.15
CA ARG A 242 17.63 -1.72 -5.79
C ARG A 242 16.30 -1.55 -5.04
N GLU A 243 16.32 -1.58 -3.72
CA GLU A 243 15.13 -1.43 -2.88
C GLU A 243 14.55 -0.02 -2.96
N ILE A 244 15.41 1.00 -3.11
CA ILE A 244 14.98 2.38 -3.37
C ILE A 244 14.25 2.48 -4.69
N ARG A 245 14.80 1.88 -5.75
CA ARG A 245 14.17 1.87 -7.07
C ARG A 245 12.82 1.14 -7.05
N GLU A 246 12.77 -0.03 -6.42
CA GLU A 246 11.53 -0.80 -6.23
C GLU A 246 10.47 0.02 -5.48
N ALA A 247 10.85 0.66 -4.36
CA ALA A 247 9.93 1.48 -3.58
C ALA A 247 9.43 2.71 -4.36
N ARG A 248 10.30 3.38 -5.12
CA ARG A 248 9.93 4.54 -5.94
C ARG A 248 9.02 4.16 -7.11
N GLU A 249 9.25 3.00 -7.72
CA GLU A 249 8.40 2.48 -8.79
C GLU A 249 7.00 2.11 -8.26
N ALA A 250 6.93 1.47 -7.10
CA ALA A 250 5.66 1.16 -6.45
C ALA A 250 4.88 2.42 -6.04
N ALA A 251 5.58 3.51 -5.72
CA ALA A 251 4.99 4.78 -5.30
C ALA A 251 4.44 5.64 -6.45
N ARG A 252 4.46 5.15 -7.71
CA ARG A 252 3.95 5.92 -8.86
C ARG A 252 2.47 6.26 -8.68
N VAL A 253 2.17 7.56 -8.78
CA VAL A 253 0.83 8.12 -8.64
C VAL A 253 0.02 7.81 -9.89
N VAL A 254 -1.19 7.27 -9.70
CA VAL A 254 -2.16 7.08 -10.78
C VAL A 254 -2.70 8.45 -11.23
N THR A 255 -2.86 8.65 -12.54
CA THR A 255 -3.47 9.86 -13.10
C THR A 255 -4.83 9.52 -13.70
N SER A 256 -5.80 10.42 -13.55
CA SER A 256 -7.11 10.26 -14.19
C SER A 256 -7.01 10.36 -15.72
N LEU A 257 -7.64 9.43 -16.42
CA LEU A 257 -7.79 9.48 -17.88
C LEU A 257 -8.74 10.60 -18.31
N ASP A 258 -9.64 11.03 -17.43
CA ASP A 258 -10.56 12.15 -17.68
C ASP A 258 -9.90 13.51 -17.48
N ARG A 259 -8.63 13.55 -17.05
CA ARG A 259 -7.91 14.81 -16.89
C ARG A 259 -7.83 15.53 -18.25
N PRO A 260 -8.29 16.79 -18.35
CA PRO A 260 -8.17 17.55 -19.58
C PRO A 260 -6.71 17.85 -19.90
N VAL A 261 -6.39 17.96 -21.19
CA VAL A 261 -5.06 18.23 -21.73
C VAL A 261 -5.16 19.24 -22.87
N GLY A 262 -4.16 20.11 -22.96
CA GLY A 262 -4.12 21.22 -23.92
C GLY A 262 -4.58 22.56 -23.32
N GLU A 263 -4.36 23.64 -24.05
CA GLU A 263 -4.71 25.01 -23.61
C GLU A 263 -6.21 25.28 -23.65
N GLU A 264 -6.95 24.59 -24.53
CA GLU A 264 -8.40 24.74 -24.71
C GLU A 264 -9.20 23.75 -23.85
N GLU A 265 -8.53 22.83 -23.12
CA GLU A 265 -9.14 21.79 -22.26
C GLU A 265 -10.17 20.86 -22.94
N ASP A 266 -10.30 20.91 -24.27
CA ASP A 266 -11.29 20.15 -25.05
C ASP A 266 -10.98 18.66 -25.20
N THR A 267 -9.75 18.22 -24.88
CA THR A 267 -9.33 16.81 -25.00
C THR A 267 -8.96 16.23 -23.65
N THR A 268 -9.25 14.94 -23.44
CA THR A 268 -8.87 14.22 -22.23
C THR A 268 -7.63 13.37 -22.45
N LEU A 269 -6.89 13.07 -21.37
CA LEU A 269 -5.69 12.23 -21.42
C LEU A 269 -6.00 10.84 -22.00
N GLY A 270 -7.16 10.28 -21.67
CA GLY A 270 -7.61 8.99 -22.18
C GLY A 270 -7.83 8.99 -23.69
N ALA A 271 -8.28 10.09 -24.29
CA ALA A 271 -8.47 10.20 -25.73
C ALA A 271 -7.15 10.17 -26.52
N LEU A 272 -6.03 10.50 -25.88
CA LEU A 272 -4.70 10.47 -26.49
C LEU A 272 -4.04 9.09 -26.44
N LEU A 273 -4.58 8.15 -25.65
CA LEU A 273 -4.01 6.83 -25.52
C LEU A 273 -4.41 5.97 -26.73
N PRO A 274 -3.43 5.32 -27.41
CA PRO A 274 -3.74 4.42 -28.51
C PRO A 274 -4.58 3.24 -28.00
N SER A 275 -5.54 2.80 -28.80
CA SER A 275 -6.22 1.53 -28.55
C SER A 275 -5.22 0.38 -28.63
N GLY A 276 -5.36 -0.62 -27.75
CA GLY A 276 -4.62 -1.89 -27.87
C GLY A 276 -5.12 -2.79 -29.00
N GLU A 277 -6.14 -2.35 -29.73
CA GLU A 277 -6.66 -3.04 -30.91
C GLU A 277 -5.79 -2.76 -32.13
N ARG A 278 -5.69 -3.77 -33.00
CA ARG A 278 -5.00 -3.64 -34.28
C ARG A 278 -5.72 -2.61 -35.14
N GLY A 279 -4.93 -1.75 -35.79
CA GLY A 279 -5.48 -0.77 -36.72
C GLY A 279 -5.96 -1.43 -38.02
N PRO A 280 -6.85 -0.78 -38.80
CA PRO A 280 -7.28 -1.28 -40.10
C PRO A 280 -6.12 -1.59 -41.06
N GLU A 281 -5.04 -0.81 -40.98
CA GLU A 281 -3.82 -1.03 -41.77
C GLU A 281 -3.14 -2.36 -41.41
N GLU A 282 -3.01 -2.64 -40.12
CA GLU A 282 -2.41 -3.89 -39.62
C GLU A 282 -3.28 -5.10 -39.97
N ASP A 283 -4.61 -4.97 -39.86
CA ASP A 283 -5.53 -6.04 -40.25
C ASP A 283 -5.49 -6.33 -41.76
N VAL A 284 -5.38 -5.29 -42.60
CA VAL A 284 -5.19 -5.45 -44.05
C VAL A 284 -3.84 -6.09 -44.35
N GLU A 285 -2.76 -5.67 -43.66
CA GLU A 285 -1.44 -6.28 -43.82
C GLU A 285 -1.44 -7.77 -43.46
N ILE A 286 -2.07 -8.15 -42.34
CA ILE A 286 -2.24 -9.54 -41.92
C ILE A 286 -3.07 -10.32 -42.95
N ALA A 287 -4.16 -9.74 -43.45
CA ALA A 287 -5.02 -10.37 -44.44
C ALA A 287 -4.27 -10.62 -45.76
N LEU A 288 -3.55 -9.62 -46.27
CA LEU A 288 -2.74 -9.73 -47.50
C LEU A 288 -1.59 -10.73 -47.33
N ARG A 289 -0.92 -10.72 -46.17
CA ARG A 289 0.09 -11.74 -45.83
C ARG A 289 -0.50 -13.15 -45.83
N GLY A 290 -1.68 -13.31 -45.22
CA GLY A 290 -2.39 -14.60 -45.18
C GLY A 290 -2.87 -15.06 -46.56
N GLU A 291 -3.30 -14.15 -47.43
CA GLU A 291 -3.66 -14.47 -48.82
C GLU A 291 -2.43 -14.88 -49.63
N ALA A 292 -1.35 -14.13 -49.56
CA ALA A 292 -0.12 -14.44 -50.27
C ALA A 292 0.51 -15.76 -49.77
N LEU A 293 0.42 -16.06 -48.47
CA LEU A 293 0.80 -17.37 -47.93
C LEU A 293 -0.04 -18.50 -48.53
N ARG A 294 -1.37 -18.33 -48.59
CA ARG A 294 -2.28 -19.33 -49.20
C ARG A 294 -1.98 -19.53 -50.69
N ASN A 295 -1.75 -18.46 -51.43
CA ASN A 295 -1.38 -18.52 -52.85
C ASN A 295 -0.03 -19.25 -53.06
N ALA A 296 0.95 -19.01 -52.19
CA ALA A 296 2.25 -19.71 -52.25
C ALA A 296 2.10 -21.20 -51.92
N LEU A 297 1.31 -21.54 -50.89
CA LEU A 297 0.97 -22.92 -50.55
C LEU A 297 0.22 -23.62 -51.69
N ASP A 298 -0.63 -22.89 -52.43
CA ASP A 298 -1.43 -23.44 -53.52
C ASP A 298 -0.62 -23.85 -54.76
N ARG A 299 0.64 -23.41 -54.86
CA ARG A 299 1.58 -23.84 -55.89
C ARG A 299 2.33 -25.11 -55.54
N LEU A 300 2.42 -25.44 -54.24
CA LEU A 300 3.07 -26.67 -53.81
C LEU A 300 2.25 -27.90 -54.24
N PRO A 301 2.93 -29.04 -54.47
CA PRO A 301 2.25 -30.33 -54.60
C PRO A 301 1.30 -30.60 -53.43
N GLU A 302 0.15 -31.20 -53.71
CA GLU A 302 -0.93 -31.43 -52.73
C GLU A 302 -0.43 -32.07 -51.42
N VAL A 303 0.39 -33.12 -51.51
CA VAL A 303 0.94 -33.82 -50.34
C VAL A 303 1.89 -32.93 -49.52
N GLU A 304 2.63 -32.04 -50.16
CA GLU A 304 3.58 -31.14 -49.50
C GLU A 304 2.85 -29.97 -48.83
N ARG A 305 1.80 -29.45 -49.47
CA ARG A 305 0.89 -28.45 -48.91
C ARG A 305 0.22 -28.96 -47.64
N GLU A 306 -0.36 -30.16 -47.67
CA GLU A 306 -1.05 -30.75 -46.52
C GLU A 306 -0.10 -31.01 -45.35
N VAL A 307 1.14 -31.42 -45.62
CA VAL A 307 2.19 -31.52 -44.59
C VAL A 307 2.42 -30.16 -43.92
N VAL A 308 2.60 -29.09 -44.68
CA VAL A 308 2.86 -27.75 -44.12
C VAL A 308 1.64 -27.22 -43.36
N LYS A 309 0.43 -27.37 -43.89
CA LYS A 309 -0.80 -26.95 -43.21
C LYS A 309 -0.95 -27.62 -41.84
N LEU A 310 -0.84 -28.95 -41.78
CA LEU A 310 -0.96 -29.72 -40.53
C LEU A 310 0.17 -29.40 -39.53
N ARG A 311 1.40 -29.20 -40.02
CA ARG A 311 2.57 -28.97 -39.15
C ARG A 311 2.54 -27.60 -38.46
N TYR A 312 2.05 -26.58 -39.17
CA TYR A 312 2.04 -25.20 -38.69
C TYR A 312 0.65 -24.71 -38.27
N GLY A 313 -0.41 -25.51 -38.43
CA GLY A 313 -1.76 -25.14 -38.04
C GLY A 313 -2.37 -24.05 -38.93
N ILE A 314 -2.06 -24.08 -40.23
CA ILE A 314 -2.56 -23.10 -41.18
C ILE A 314 -4.03 -23.45 -41.51
N ASP A 315 -4.89 -22.44 -41.65
CA ASP A 315 -6.34 -22.56 -41.87
C ASP A 315 -7.17 -23.03 -40.65
N GLY A 316 -6.62 -22.89 -39.43
CA GLY A 316 -7.39 -23.06 -38.17
C GLY A 316 -7.21 -24.40 -37.47
N ASP A 317 -6.29 -25.24 -37.95
CA ASP A 317 -5.84 -26.44 -37.23
C ASP A 317 -4.79 -26.09 -36.16
N ASP A 318 -4.65 -26.94 -35.14
CA ASP A 318 -3.53 -26.85 -34.20
C ASP A 318 -2.23 -27.38 -34.84
N PRO A 319 -1.06 -26.76 -34.58
CA PRO A 319 0.23 -27.28 -35.03
C PRO A 319 0.47 -28.73 -34.56
N THR A 320 0.59 -29.67 -35.50
CA THR A 320 0.76 -31.09 -35.19
C THR A 320 2.23 -31.55 -35.23
N PRO A 321 2.67 -32.46 -34.34
CA PRO A 321 4.02 -33.03 -34.39
C PRO A 321 4.19 -33.98 -35.59
N LEU A 322 5.43 -34.14 -36.07
CA LEU A 322 5.79 -34.95 -37.26
C LEU A 322 5.20 -36.37 -37.27
N THR A 323 5.15 -37.03 -36.10
CA THR A 323 4.62 -38.37 -35.93
C THR A 323 3.11 -38.44 -36.14
N GLU A 324 2.38 -37.46 -35.61
CA GLU A 324 0.92 -37.38 -35.72
C GLU A 324 0.51 -36.93 -37.13
N ALA A 325 1.22 -35.96 -37.71
CA ALA A 325 1.05 -35.57 -39.11
C ALA A 325 1.26 -36.76 -40.05
N GLY A 326 2.29 -37.58 -39.81
CA GLY A 326 2.54 -38.79 -40.58
C GLY A 326 1.42 -39.83 -40.46
N ARG A 327 0.90 -40.00 -39.24
CA ARG A 327 -0.25 -40.89 -39.00
C ARG A 327 -1.50 -40.42 -39.74
N ARG A 328 -1.81 -39.12 -39.74
CA ARG A 328 -2.97 -38.55 -40.46
C ARG A 328 -2.84 -38.67 -41.98
N LEU A 329 -1.63 -38.51 -42.51
CA LEU A 329 -1.35 -38.56 -43.95
C LEU A 329 -0.99 -39.97 -44.47
N GLY A 330 -0.95 -40.99 -43.60
CA GLY A 330 -0.60 -42.36 -43.97
C GLY A 330 0.86 -42.56 -44.40
N ILE A 331 1.78 -41.69 -43.93
CA ILE A 331 3.21 -41.71 -44.28
C ILE A 331 4.11 -41.74 -43.03
N SER A 332 5.37 -42.15 -43.18
CA SER A 332 6.30 -42.18 -42.05
C SER A 332 6.69 -40.76 -41.59
N ALA A 333 7.00 -40.60 -40.30
CA ALA A 333 7.43 -39.30 -39.75
C ALA A 333 8.68 -38.73 -40.44
N ASP A 334 9.61 -39.60 -40.87
CA ASP A 334 10.78 -39.18 -41.64
C ASP A 334 10.39 -38.70 -43.03
N ARG A 335 9.36 -39.29 -43.65
CA ARG A 335 8.83 -38.83 -44.92
C ARG A 335 8.15 -37.47 -44.79
N VAL A 336 7.38 -37.24 -43.72
CA VAL A 336 6.82 -35.91 -43.40
C VAL A 336 7.94 -34.87 -43.28
N ARG A 337 9.03 -35.18 -42.56
CA ARG A 337 10.18 -34.28 -42.40
C ARG A 337 10.86 -33.95 -43.74
N GLN A 338 10.97 -34.94 -44.64
CA GLN A 338 11.53 -34.72 -45.98
C GLN A 338 10.64 -33.80 -46.83
N LEU A 339 9.33 -34.03 -46.81
CA LEU A 339 8.35 -33.23 -47.55
C LEU A 339 8.25 -31.80 -46.98
N GLU A 340 8.26 -31.64 -45.66
CA GLU A 340 8.33 -30.34 -44.98
C GLU A 340 9.57 -29.55 -45.41
N ARG A 341 10.75 -30.16 -45.39
CA ARG A 341 11.99 -29.50 -45.83
C ARG A 341 11.95 -29.07 -47.29
N ARG A 342 11.39 -29.90 -48.16
CA ARG A 342 11.27 -29.57 -49.59
C ARG A 342 10.27 -28.45 -49.80
N ALA A 343 9.10 -28.54 -49.19
CA ALA A 343 8.06 -27.51 -49.23
C ALA A 343 8.60 -26.16 -48.74
N LEU A 344 9.32 -26.13 -47.62
CA LEU A 344 9.93 -24.90 -47.09
C LEU A 344 11.03 -24.35 -48.00
N ALA A 345 11.82 -25.19 -48.66
CA ALA A 345 12.83 -24.75 -49.62
C ALA A 345 12.17 -24.10 -50.85
N GLU A 346 11.09 -24.71 -51.37
CA GLU A 346 10.35 -24.19 -52.52
C GLU A 346 9.59 -22.88 -52.17
N LEU A 347 8.99 -22.80 -50.97
CA LEU A 347 8.40 -21.56 -50.47
C LEU A 347 9.44 -20.46 -50.25
N ALA A 348 10.67 -20.79 -49.84
CA ALA A 348 11.74 -19.81 -49.65
C ALA A 348 12.22 -19.15 -50.95
N GLU A 349 11.99 -19.80 -52.11
CA GLU A 349 12.28 -19.26 -53.44
C GLU A 349 11.08 -18.53 -54.07
N SER A 350 9.92 -18.53 -53.39
CA SER A 350 8.71 -17.87 -53.89
C SER A 350 8.83 -16.35 -53.83
N ARG A 351 8.74 -15.72 -55.00
CA ARG A 351 8.73 -14.26 -55.16
C ARG A 351 7.63 -13.56 -54.36
N GLU A 352 6.51 -14.24 -54.11
CA GLU A 352 5.38 -13.70 -53.34
C GLU A 352 5.71 -13.58 -51.86
N LEU A 353 6.48 -14.52 -51.31
CA LEU A 353 6.92 -14.48 -49.92
C LEU A 353 8.13 -13.58 -49.74
N ASP A 354 8.99 -13.46 -50.76
CA ASP A 354 10.08 -12.47 -50.79
C ASP A 354 9.55 -11.03 -50.77
N ALA A 355 8.43 -10.75 -51.45
CA ALA A 355 7.80 -9.43 -51.44
C ALA A 355 7.19 -9.03 -50.08
N LEU A 356 6.94 -10.01 -49.20
CA LEU A 356 6.41 -9.80 -47.85
C LEU A 356 7.50 -9.74 -46.78
N ARG A 357 8.78 -9.97 -47.14
CA ARG A 357 9.88 -9.77 -46.20
C ARG A 357 9.92 -8.29 -45.82
N PRO A 358 9.96 -7.95 -44.51
CA PRO A 358 10.09 -6.57 -44.10
C PRO A 358 11.36 -6.00 -44.74
N ALA A 359 11.24 -4.82 -45.37
CA ALA A 359 12.40 -4.06 -45.80
C ALA A 359 13.26 -3.80 -44.55
N ALA A 360 14.45 -4.37 -44.52
CA ALA A 360 15.37 -4.28 -43.39
C ALA A 360 15.90 -2.85 -43.17
#